data_AF-A0A3R6R3Q4-F1
#
_entry.id   AF-A0A3R6R3Q4-F1
#
_cell.length_a   1.000
_cell.length_b   1.000
_cell.length_c   1.000
_cell.angle_alpha   90.00
_cell.angle_beta   90.00
_cell.angle_gamma   90.00
#
_symmetry.space_group_name_H-M   'P 1'
#
loop_
_entity.id
_entity.type
_entity.pdbx_description
1 polymer ?
#
loop_
_entity_poly.entity_id
_entity_poly.type
_entity_poly.pdbx_seq_one_letter_code
_entity_poly.pdbx_strand_id
1 'polypeptide(L)'
;MLKKKKESVNYLDQIPRISIPKWEVLEDGLVEVTVENKGFFNVIAQKCFHRPRTSYIKLDEYGSCVFQQIDGEKSIYEIGQILEQTHEGASNQLYERLSAYFETLRRLHYIQFH
;
A
#
# COMPACT_ATOMS: atom_id res chain seq x y z
N MET A 1 18.00 -17.50 -32.94
CA MET A 1 17.18 -17.47 -31.70
C MET A 1 16.85 -16.02 -31.38
N LEU A 2 15.61 -15.58 -31.61
CA LEU A 2 15.20 -14.23 -31.23
C LEU A 2 15.18 -14.13 -29.70
N LYS A 3 16.02 -13.26 -29.13
CA LYS A 3 15.89 -12.85 -27.72
C LYS A 3 14.50 -12.24 -27.56
N LYS A 4 13.60 -12.90 -26.83
CA LYS A 4 12.34 -12.30 -26.36
C LYS A 4 12.71 -11.01 -25.64
N LYS A 5 12.34 -9.87 -26.22
CA LYS A 5 12.45 -8.55 -25.59
C LYS A 5 11.56 -8.65 -24.34
N LYS A 6 12.16 -8.53 -23.15
CA LYS A 6 11.42 -8.48 -21.90
C LYS A 6 10.55 -7.23 -21.99
N GLU A 7 9.25 -7.39 -22.23
CA GLU A 7 8.31 -6.28 -22.21
C GLU A 7 8.48 -5.61 -20.84
N SER A 8 8.82 -4.32 -20.85
CA SER A 8 8.80 -3.51 -19.65
C SER A 8 7.34 -3.46 -19.22
N VAL A 9 6.96 -4.27 -18.25
CA VAL A 9 5.64 -4.16 -17.63
C VAL A 9 5.51 -2.72 -17.17
N ASN A 10 4.53 -2.01 -17.72
CA ASN A 10 4.26 -0.64 -17.32
C ASN A 10 3.82 -0.66 -15.86
N TYR A 11 4.49 0.14 -15.03
CA TYR A 11 4.25 0.15 -13.60
C TYR A 11 2.78 0.45 -13.27
N LEU A 12 2.17 1.36 -14.02
CA LEU A 12 0.80 1.81 -13.81
C LEU A 12 -0.25 0.74 -14.14
N ASP A 13 0.12 -0.25 -14.96
CA ASP A 13 -0.75 -1.36 -15.35
C ASP A 13 -0.72 -2.50 -14.31
N GLN A 14 0.10 -2.39 -13.26
CA GLN A 14 0.13 -3.37 -12.18
C GLN A 14 -1.12 -3.29 -11.31
N ILE A 15 -1.59 -4.45 -10.88
CA ILE A 15 -2.77 -4.59 -10.02
C ILE A 15 -2.30 -4.90 -8.58
N PRO A 16 -2.40 -3.94 -7.63
CA PRO A 16 -2.08 -4.17 -6.23
C PRO A 16 -3.11 -5.08 -5.56
N ARG A 17 -2.64 -5.94 -4.67
CA ARG A 17 -3.46 -6.78 -3.79
C ARG A 17 -3.02 -6.62 -2.36
N ILE A 18 -3.97 -6.40 -1.45
CA ILE A 18 -3.70 -6.34 -0.01
C ILE A 18 -3.20 -7.71 0.45
N SER A 19 -2.00 -7.74 1.06
CA SER A 19 -1.36 -8.95 1.58
C SER A 19 -1.33 -9.00 3.11
N ILE A 20 -1.64 -7.89 3.78
CA ILE A 20 -1.75 -7.86 5.25
C ILE A 20 -2.99 -8.62 5.74
N PRO A 21 -2.88 -9.35 6.86
CA PRO A 21 -3.96 -10.18 7.36
C PRO A 21 -5.08 -9.38 8.05
N LYS A 22 -4.79 -8.17 8.55
CA LYS A 22 -5.72 -7.38 9.36
C LYS A 22 -5.57 -5.89 9.08
N TRP A 23 -6.67 -5.26 8.69
CA TRP A 23 -6.85 -3.82 8.62
C TRP A 23 -8.34 -3.49 8.79
N GLU A 24 -8.62 -2.26 9.18
CA GLU A 24 -9.98 -1.77 9.33
C GLU A 24 -10.08 -0.28 8.96
N VAL A 25 -11.30 0.17 8.69
CA VAL A 25 -11.61 1.60 8.52
C VAL A 25 -12.20 2.09 9.84
N LEU A 26 -11.56 3.08 10.44
CA LEU A 26 -11.97 3.69 11.70
C LEU A 26 -13.17 4.61 11.49
N GLU A 27 -13.80 5.05 12.58
CA GLU A 27 -14.99 5.92 12.55
C GLU A 27 -14.75 7.27 11.84
N ASP A 28 -13.50 7.73 11.80
CA ASP A 28 -13.10 8.95 11.09
C ASP A 28 -12.75 8.72 9.61
N GLY A 29 -12.97 7.50 9.08
CA GLY A 29 -12.71 7.14 7.70
C GLY A 29 -11.25 6.80 7.39
N LEU A 30 -10.37 6.82 8.39
CA LEU A 30 -8.96 6.49 8.23
C LEU A 30 -8.72 4.99 8.34
N VAL A 31 -7.79 4.48 7.53
CA VAL A 31 -7.41 3.07 7.54
C VAL A 31 -6.38 2.83 8.63
N GLU A 32 -6.63 1.83 9.47
CA GLU A 32 -5.65 1.31 10.42
C GLU A 32 -5.19 -0.08 10.00
N VAL A 33 -3.88 -0.23 9.81
CA VAL A 33 -3.23 -1.50 9.50
C VAL A 33 -2.68 -2.12 10.78
N THR A 34 -3.03 -3.37 11.02
CA THR A 34 -2.51 -4.15 12.14
C THR A 34 -1.32 -4.99 11.66
N VAL A 35 -0.11 -4.64 12.12
CA VAL A 35 1.13 -5.37 11.80
C VAL A 35 1.57 -6.20 13.00
N GLU A 36 1.60 -7.52 12.84
CA GLU A 36 2.25 -8.41 13.80
C GLU A 36 3.77 -8.35 13.59
N ASN A 37 4.52 -8.00 14.63
CA ASN A 37 5.98 -8.00 14.58
C ASN A 37 6.50 -9.45 14.66
N LYS A 38 6.32 -10.26 13.61
CA LYS A 38 6.82 -11.64 13.53
C LYS A 38 8.00 -11.75 12.55
N GLY A 39 9.20 -11.47 13.06
CA GLY A 39 10.47 -11.78 12.38
C GLY A 39 11.69 -11.13 13.07
N PHE A 40 12.70 -11.96 13.39
CA PHE A 40 14.07 -11.72 13.97
C PHE A 40 14.28 -10.70 15.12
N PHE A 41 13.54 -9.59 15.16
CA PHE A 41 13.56 -8.58 16.22
C PHE A 41 12.80 -8.99 17.49
N ASN A 42 12.06 -10.11 17.43
CA ASN A 42 11.27 -10.62 18.54
C ASN A 42 12.09 -10.96 19.79
N VAL A 43 13.30 -11.49 19.62
CA VAL A 43 14.12 -11.95 20.75
C VAL A 43 14.73 -10.77 21.51
N ILE A 44 15.09 -9.70 20.78
CA ILE A 44 15.75 -8.51 21.35
C ILE A 44 14.70 -7.53 21.91
N ALA A 45 13.56 -7.36 21.24
CA ALA A 45 12.49 -6.48 21.69
C ALA A 45 11.83 -6.96 22.99
N GLN A 46 11.54 -8.27 23.11
CA GLN A 46 10.86 -8.81 24.30
C GLN A 46 11.74 -8.85 25.56
N LYS A 47 13.07 -8.96 25.41
CA LYS A 47 14.00 -9.02 26.55
C LYS A 47 14.36 -7.65 27.14
N CYS A 48 14.28 -6.57 26.36
CA CYS A 48 14.70 -5.23 26.80
C CYS A 48 13.58 -4.20 26.92
N PHE A 49 12.44 -4.35 26.23
CA PHE A 49 11.36 -3.36 26.29
C PHE A 49 9.98 -4.02 26.27
N HIS A 50 9.07 -3.54 27.10
CA HIS A 50 7.64 -3.89 27.14
C HIS A 50 6.89 -3.40 25.88
N ARG A 51 7.37 -3.72 24.67
CA ARG A 51 6.71 -3.33 23.42
C ARG A 51 5.60 -4.33 23.07
N PRO A 52 4.41 -3.83 22.68
CA PRO A 52 3.31 -4.69 22.28
C PRO A 52 3.68 -5.53 21.07
N ARG A 53 3.20 -6.77 21.04
CA ARG A 53 3.44 -7.76 19.96
C ARG A 53 2.85 -7.33 18.60
N THR A 54 1.99 -6.32 18.63
CA THR A 54 1.19 -5.82 17.53
C THR A 54 1.33 -4.31 17.45
N SER A 55 1.60 -3.79 16.25
CA SER A 55 1.62 -2.37 15.96
C SER A 55 0.36 -2.01 15.17
N TYR A 56 -0.28 -0.91 15.57
CA TYR A 56 -1.43 -0.32 14.89
C TYR A 56 -0.93 0.92 14.14
N ILE A 57 -1.03 0.93 12.82
CA ILE A 57 -0.51 1.99 11.97
C ILE A 57 -1.69 2.64 11.26
N LYS A 58 -2.01 3.86 11.68
CA LYS A 58 -3.03 4.69 11.07
C LYS A 58 -2.46 5.38 9.84
N LEU A 59 -3.10 5.20 8.69
CA LEU A 59 -2.77 5.88 7.45
C LEU A 59 -3.31 7.31 7.48
N ASP A 60 -2.67 8.21 6.73
CA ASP A 60 -3.19 9.55 6.51
C ASP A 60 -4.45 9.51 5.62
N GLU A 61 -5.15 10.63 5.48
CA GLU A 61 -6.39 10.71 4.69
C GLU A 61 -6.18 10.27 3.24
N TYR A 62 -5.09 10.75 2.61
CA TYR A 62 -4.72 10.37 1.25
C TYR A 62 -4.42 8.87 1.14
N GLY A 63 -3.54 8.34 2.00
CA GLY A 63 -3.18 6.93 2.00
C GLY A 63 -4.38 6.03 2.28
N SER A 64 -5.26 6.44 3.19
CA SER A 64 -6.51 5.74 3.51
C SER A 64 -7.46 5.69 2.32
N CYS A 65 -7.61 6.80 1.59
CA CYS A 65 -8.43 6.86 0.38
C CYS A 65 -7.88 5.91 -0.69
N VAL A 66 -6.57 5.98 -0.98
CA VAL A 66 -5.91 5.10 -1.96
C VAL A 66 -6.02 3.64 -1.55
N PHE A 67 -5.75 3.32 -0.29
CA PHE A 67 -5.72 1.95 0.23
C PHE A 67 -7.09 1.28 0.12
N GLN A 68 -8.17 2.03 0.37
CA GLN A 68 -9.55 1.53 0.23
C GLN A 68 -9.95 1.22 -1.23
N GLN A 69 -9.23 1.75 -2.23
CA GLN A 69 -9.49 1.42 -3.64
C GLN A 69 -8.84 0.09 -4.09
N ILE A 70 -7.99 -0.51 -3.25
CA ILE A 70 -7.26 -1.75 -3.57
C ILE A 70 -8.20 -2.94 -3.39
N ASP A 71 -8.82 -3.38 -4.48
CA ASP A 71 -9.71 -4.54 -4.53
C ASP A 71 -9.06 -5.80 -5.15
N GLY A 72 -7.85 -5.67 -5.68
CA GLY A 72 -7.15 -6.75 -6.37
C GLY A 72 -7.54 -6.95 -7.83
N GLU A 73 -8.31 -6.02 -8.39
CA GLU A 73 -8.74 -5.95 -9.79
C GLU A 73 -8.30 -4.64 -10.46
N LYS A 74 -8.44 -3.50 -9.79
CA LYS A 74 -8.04 -2.19 -10.33
C LYS A 74 -6.52 -2.06 -10.43
N SER A 75 -6.05 -1.51 -11.55
CA SER A 75 -4.68 -1.09 -11.76
C SER A 75 -4.33 0.19 -10.99
N ILE A 76 -3.03 0.46 -10.82
CA ILE A 76 -2.55 1.74 -10.26
C ILE A 76 -3.10 2.93 -11.07
N TYR A 77 -3.20 2.78 -12.39
CA TYR A 77 -3.77 3.80 -13.26
C TYR A 77 -5.23 4.09 -12.92
N GLU A 78 -6.09 3.07 -12.84
CA GLU A 78 -7.51 3.23 -12.53
C GLU A 78 -7.74 3.84 -11.14
N ILE A 79 -6.94 3.43 -10.15
CA ILE A 79 -6.97 4.03 -8.82
C ILE A 79 -6.59 5.52 -8.89
N GLY A 80 -5.60 5.87 -9.71
CA GLY A 80 -5.23 7.26 -9.97
C GLY A 80 -6.38 8.08 -10.58
N GLN A 81 -7.11 7.53 -11.54
CA GLN A 81 -8.26 8.20 -12.14
C GLN A 81 -9.40 8.46 -11.14
N ILE A 82 -9.67 7.50 -10.24
CA ILE A 82 -10.69 7.67 -9.18
C ILE A 82 -10.28 8.81 -8.23
N LEU A 83 -9.00 8.88 -7.87
CA LEU A 83 -8.47 9.94 -7.02
C LEU A 83 -8.54 11.31 -7.71
N GLU A 84 -8.24 11.37 -9.00
CA GLU A 84 -8.31 12.60 -9.80
C GLU A 84 -9.76 13.12 -9.90
N GLN A 85 -10.74 12.22 -10.03
CA GLN A 85 -12.17 12.59 -10.03
C GLN A 85 -12.68 13.04 -8.66
N THR A 86 -12.12 12.49 -7.57
CA THR A 86 -12.53 12.81 -6.20
C THR A 86 -11.89 14.10 -5.68
N HIS A 87 -10.69 14.43 -6.18
CA HIS A 87 -9.95 15.63 -5.82
C HIS A 87 -9.72 16.50 -7.06
N GLU A 88 -10.69 17.36 -7.39
CA GLU A 88 -10.53 18.40 -8.42
C GLU A 88 -9.26 19.23 -8.12
N GLY A 89 -8.22 19.08 -8.95
CA GLY A 89 -6.95 19.79 -8.79
C GLY A 89 -5.74 18.92 -8.42
N ALA A 90 -5.87 17.59 -8.46
CA ALA A 90 -4.73 16.69 -8.33
C ALA A 90 -3.78 16.79 -9.55
N SER A 91 -2.85 17.74 -9.42
CA SER A 91 -1.72 18.13 -10.27
C SER A 91 -0.98 16.98 -10.98
N ASN A 92 -0.15 17.33 -11.97
CA ASN A 92 0.85 16.51 -12.68
C ASN A 92 1.66 15.53 -11.79
N GLN A 93 1.72 15.74 -10.47
CA GLN A 93 2.40 14.87 -9.49
C GLN A 93 1.53 13.72 -8.95
N LEU A 94 0.25 13.59 -9.32
CA LEU A 94 -0.65 12.56 -8.80
C LEU A 94 -0.05 11.16 -8.97
N TYR A 95 0.35 10.81 -10.19
CA TYR A 95 0.91 9.48 -10.47
C TYR A 95 2.29 9.26 -9.85
N GLU A 96 3.09 10.32 -9.67
CA GLU A 96 4.37 10.23 -8.97
C GLU A 96 4.18 9.91 -7.49
N ARG A 97 3.29 10.64 -6.82
CA ARG A 97 2.94 10.42 -5.41
C ARG A 97 2.29 9.05 -5.22
N LEU A 98 1.38 8.67 -6.12
CA LEU A 98 0.69 7.39 -6.10
C LEU A 98 1.69 6.23 -6.23
N SER A 99 2.65 6.35 -7.15
CA SER A 99 3.71 5.35 -7.34
C SER A 99 4.60 5.23 -6.12
N ALA A 100 5.03 6.35 -5.52
CA ALA A 100 5.82 6.35 -4.29
C ALA A 100 5.09 5.70 -3.11
N TYR A 101 3.77 5.91 -3.03
CA TYR A 101 2.91 5.30 -2.04
C TYR A 101 2.81 3.78 -2.21
N PHE A 102 2.49 3.30 -3.42
CA PHE A 102 2.42 1.87 -3.71
C PHE A 102 3.77 1.16 -3.50
N GLU A 103 4.89 1.79 -3.88
CA GLU A 103 6.23 1.26 -3.58
C GLU A 103 6.50 1.15 -2.07
N THR A 104 6.01 2.10 -1.29
CA THR A 104 6.14 2.06 0.18
C THR A 104 5.31 0.91 0.76
N LEU A 105 4.05 0.75 0.34
CA LEU A 105 3.21 -0.37 0.75
C LEU A 105 3.82 -1.72 0.38
N ARG A 106 4.37 -1.84 -0.85
CA ARG A 106 5.05 -3.06 -1.31
C ARG A 106 6.28 -3.36 -0.47
N ARG A 107 7.13 -2.37 -0.18
CA ARG A 107 8.33 -2.52 0.65
C ARG A 107 7.99 -2.92 2.08
N LEU A 108 6.86 -2.45 2.60
CA LEU A 108 6.35 -2.84 3.92
C LEU A 108 5.60 -4.19 3.91
N HIS A 109 5.53 -4.86 2.75
CA HIS A 109 4.78 -6.11 2.56
C HIS A 109 3.28 -5.99 2.87
N TYR A 110 2.71 -4.79 2.72
CA TYR A 110 1.27 -4.54 2.91
C TYR A 110 0.46 -4.91 1.67
N ILE A 111 1.11 -4.84 0.51
CA ILE A 111 0.55 -5.25 -0.76
C ILE A 111 1.56 -6.08 -1.56
N GLN A 112 1.05 -6.77 -2.57
CA GLN A 112 1.80 -7.41 -3.63
C GLN A 112 1.21 -7.04 -4.99
N PHE A 113 2.05 -6.96 -6.02
CA PHE A 113 1.60 -6.81 -7.41
C PHE A 113 1.45 -8.17 -8.07
N HIS A 114 0.44 -8.31 -8.92
CA HIS A 114 0.25 -9.48 -9.79
C HIS A 114 0.93 -9.28 -11.15
#